data_AF-A0A2E2YLP8-F1
#
_entry.id   AF-A0A2E2YLP8-F1
#
_cell.length_a   1.000
_cell.length_b   1.000
_cell.length_c   1.000
_cell.angle_alpha   90.00
_cell.angle_beta   90.00
_cell.angle_gamma   90.00
#
_symmetry.space_group_name_H-M   'P 1'
#
loop_
_entity.id
_entity.type
_entity.pdbx_description
1 polymer ?
#
loop_
_entity_poly.entity_id
_entity_poly.type
_entity_poly.pdbx_seq_one_letter_code
_entity_poly.pdbx_strand_id
1 'polypeptide(L)'
;DEIKNLSVPVLSISAVSGHGVRELAQKAHQSLVQLRQQKESEGTNIIRLRPQPQQKRFEIEEGEDGVLTVKGSTPQWLAETLDLTETEARAEFFDRLSRLGVARALKRRGAKQGDLIRIGQLRIRWDD
;
A
#
# COMPACT_ATOMS: atom_id res chain seq x y z
N ASP A 1 -52.99 34.50 -0.28
CA ASP A 1 -51.96 34.64 -1.34
C ASP A 1 -50.57 34.15 -0.90
N GLU A 2 -50.48 33.14 -0.03
CA GLU A 2 -49.19 32.64 0.51
C GLU A 2 -48.31 31.94 -0.54
N ILE A 3 -48.94 31.29 -1.53
CA ILE A 3 -48.24 30.56 -2.61
C ILE A 3 -47.49 31.50 -3.55
N LYS A 4 -47.93 32.76 -3.69
CA LYS A 4 -47.28 33.77 -4.54
C LYS A 4 -46.00 34.35 -3.92
N ASN A 5 -45.79 34.17 -2.62
CA ASN A 5 -44.61 34.66 -1.89
C ASN A 5 -43.47 33.63 -1.83
N LEU A 6 -43.63 32.47 -2.45
CA LEU A 6 -42.58 31.47 -2.54
C LEU A 6 -41.58 31.89 -3.64
N SER A 7 -40.30 31.99 -3.29
CA SER A 7 -39.19 32.25 -4.22
C SER A 7 -38.80 31.02 -5.06
N VAL A 8 -39.71 30.06 -5.21
CA VAL A 8 -39.53 28.82 -5.96
C VAL A 8 -40.62 28.68 -7.02
N PRO A 9 -40.34 27.99 -8.15
CA PRO A 9 -41.35 27.75 -9.17
C PRO A 9 -42.51 26.90 -8.61
N VAL A 10 -43.73 27.41 -8.73
CA VAL A 10 -44.95 26.70 -8.31
C VAL A 10 -45.60 26.03 -9.52
N LEU A 11 -46.04 24.78 -9.33
CA LEU A 11 -46.80 24.01 -10.32
C LEU A 11 -48.08 23.47 -9.67
N SER A 12 -49.22 23.66 -10.35
CA SER A 12 -50.50 23.08 -9.93
C SER A 12 -50.63 21.66 -10.47
N ILE A 13 -51.00 20.71 -9.60
CA ILE A 13 -51.17 19.30 -9.99
C ILE A 13 -52.51 18.73 -9.50
N SER A 14 -53.00 17.70 -10.19
CA SER A 14 -54.11 16.87 -9.72
C SER A 14 -53.84 15.41 -10.03
N ALA A 15 -53.83 14.58 -8.99
CA ALA A 15 -53.66 13.13 -9.14
C ALA A 15 -54.86 12.48 -9.84
N VAL A 16 -56.07 13.01 -9.63
CA VAL A 16 -57.31 12.45 -10.16
C VAL A 16 -57.43 12.69 -11.66
N SER A 17 -57.10 13.90 -12.14
CA SER A 17 -57.17 14.23 -13.58
C SER A 17 -55.85 14.04 -14.32
N GLY A 18 -54.75 13.76 -13.61
CA GLY A 18 -53.41 13.70 -14.18
C GLY A 18 -52.84 15.06 -14.58
N HIS A 19 -53.56 16.15 -14.31
CA HIS A 19 -53.13 17.51 -14.65
C HIS A 19 -51.80 17.84 -13.96
N GLY A 20 -50.84 18.40 -14.71
CA GLY A 20 -49.56 18.88 -14.20
C GLY A 20 -48.56 17.81 -13.75
N VAL A 21 -48.97 16.54 -13.66
CA VAL A 21 -48.11 15.44 -13.16
C VAL A 21 -46.89 15.21 -14.07
N ARG A 22 -47.08 15.22 -15.39
CA ARG A 22 -45.98 15.04 -16.35
C ARG A 22 -44.97 16.20 -16.31
N GLU A 23 -45.47 17.43 -16.19
CA GLU A 23 -44.62 18.63 -16.11
C GLU A 23 -43.79 18.64 -14.83
N LEU A 24 -44.40 18.26 -13.69
CA LEU A 24 -43.68 18.10 -12.43
C LEU A 24 -42.56 17.06 -12.54
N ALA A 25 -42.84 15.90 -13.13
CA ALA A 25 -41.84 14.85 -13.33
C ALA A 25 -40.67 15.31 -14.21
N GLN A 26 -40.96 16.08 -15.28
CA GLN A 26 -39.93 16.63 -16.16
C GLN A 26 -39.04 17.66 -15.44
N LYS A 27 -39.63 18.59 -14.67
CA LYS A 27 -38.84 19.56 -13.91
C LYS A 27 -37.97 18.89 -12.84
N ALA A 28 -38.51 17.90 -12.12
CA ALA A 28 -37.74 17.13 -11.15
C ALA A 28 -36.55 16.40 -11.80
N HIS A 29 -36.77 15.81 -12.98
CA HIS A 29 -35.69 15.17 -13.74
C HIS A 29 -34.60 16.17 -14.15
N GLN A 30 -34.97 17.34 -14.67
CA GLN A 30 -34.02 18.38 -15.07
C GLN A 30 -33.18 18.87 -13.88
N SER A 31 -33.80 19.13 -12.73
CA SER A 31 -33.06 19.53 -11.52
C SER A 31 -32.08 18.46 -11.05
N LEU A 32 -32.46 17.18 -11.13
CA LEU A 32 -31.57 16.07 -10.79
C LEU A 32 -30.38 15.95 -11.74
N VAL A 33 -30.58 16.16 -13.03
CA VAL A 33 -29.49 16.15 -14.03
C VAL A 33 -28.51 17.29 -13.78
N GLN A 34 -29.02 18.50 -13.52
CA GLN A 34 -28.18 19.67 -13.22
C GLN A 34 -27.34 19.45 -11.96
N LEU A 35 -27.94 18.94 -10.88
CA LEU A 35 -27.22 18.65 -9.63
C LEU A 35 -26.15 17.56 -9.81
N ARG A 36 -26.40 16.55 -10.64
CA ARG A 36 -25.41 15.52 -10.94
C ARG A 36 -24.22 16.07 -11.71
N GLN A 37 -24.46 16.92 -12.72
CA GLN A 37 -23.39 17.57 -13.49
C GLN A 37 -22.53 18.48 -12.60
N GLN A 38 -23.16 19.23 -11.69
CA GLN A 38 -22.43 20.04 -10.69
C GLN A 38 -21.57 19.15 -9.77
N LYS A 39 -22.12 18.06 -9.25
CA LYS A 39 -21.39 17.13 -8.38
C LYS A 39 -20.24 16.38 -9.07
N GLU A 40 -20.36 16.10 -10.37
CA GLU A 40 -19.30 15.45 -11.15
C GLU A 40 -18.11 16.39 -11.42
N SER A 41 -18.36 17.70 -11.50
CA SER A 41 -17.33 18.74 -11.60
C SER A 41 -16.56 18.96 -10.29
N GLU A 42 -17.21 18.70 -9.14
CA GLU A 42 -16.56 18.59 -7.83
C GLU A 42 -15.91 17.21 -7.71
N GLY A 43 -14.81 17.03 -8.43
CA GLY A 43 -14.11 15.75 -8.58
C GLY A 43 -14.06 14.96 -7.29
N THR A 44 -14.78 13.83 -7.26
CA THR A 44 -14.66 12.88 -6.16
C THR A 44 -13.22 12.40 -6.16
N ASN A 45 -12.45 12.85 -5.17
CA ASN A 45 -11.07 12.44 -5.00
C ASN A 45 -11.07 10.97 -4.57
N ILE A 46 -11.22 10.07 -5.53
CA ILE A 46 -11.09 8.64 -5.31
C ILE A 46 -9.61 8.41 -5.02
N ILE A 47 -9.27 8.32 -3.73
CA ILE A 47 -7.94 7.96 -3.27
C ILE A 47 -7.68 6.54 -3.77
N ARG A 48 -7.01 6.42 -4.92
CA ARG A 48 -6.52 5.13 -5.42
C ARG A 48 -5.25 4.78 -4.65
N LEU A 49 -5.40 3.93 -3.65
CA LEU A 49 -4.27 3.26 -3.01
C LEU A 49 -3.62 2.32 -4.04
N ARG A 50 -2.47 2.73 -4.60
CA ARG A 50 -1.61 1.84 -5.40
C ARG A 50 -0.56 1.24 -4.47
N PRO A 51 -0.57 -0.08 -4.20
CA PRO A 51 0.53 -0.70 -3.47
C PRO A 51 1.81 -0.49 -4.28
N GLN A 52 2.76 0.26 -3.71
CA GLN A 52 4.09 0.33 -4.30
C GLN A 52 4.73 -1.06 -4.20
N PRO A 53 5.49 -1.51 -5.22
CA PRO A 53 6.29 -2.71 -5.08
C PRO A 53 7.13 -2.55 -3.80
N GLN A 54 7.11 -3.56 -2.93
CA GLN A 54 7.99 -3.58 -1.75
C GLN A 54 9.39 -3.27 -2.25
N GLN A 55 9.95 -2.12 -1.86
CA GLN A 55 11.37 -1.87 -2.03
C GLN A 55 12.09 -3.09 -1.48
N LYS A 56 13.00 -3.67 -2.27
CA LYS A 56 13.74 -4.85 -1.83
C LYS A 56 14.39 -4.52 -0.50
N ARG A 57 14.00 -5.23 0.57
CA ARG A 57 14.49 -4.98 1.93
C ARG A 57 15.99 -5.28 2.06
N PHE A 58 16.54 -6.03 1.12
CA PHE A 58 17.94 -6.38 1.00
C PHE A 58 18.30 -6.79 -0.44
N GLU A 59 19.60 -6.80 -0.74
CA GLU A 59 20.20 -7.33 -1.96
C GLU A 59 21.43 -8.18 -1.62
N ILE A 60 21.79 -9.13 -2.50
CA ILE A 60 22.96 -10.00 -2.32
C ILE A 60 23.83 -9.88 -3.56
N GLU A 61 25.08 -9.49 -3.34
CA GLU A 61 26.16 -9.37 -4.31
C GLU A 61 27.29 -10.33 -3.94
N GLU A 62 28.11 -10.69 -4.92
CA GLU A 62 29.36 -11.42 -4.68
C GLU A 62 30.49 -10.39 -4.60
N GLY A 63 31.25 -10.42 -3.49
CA GLY A 63 32.41 -9.54 -3.32
C GLY A 63 33.55 -9.93 -4.25
N GLU A 64 34.53 -9.04 -4.41
CA GLU A 64 35.75 -9.30 -5.18
C GLU A 64 36.54 -10.51 -4.64
N ASP A 65 36.33 -10.85 -3.37
CA ASP A 65 36.91 -11.99 -2.68
C ASP A 65 36.08 -13.28 -2.78
N GLY A 66 35.02 -13.29 -3.61
CA GLY A 66 34.09 -14.42 -3.76
C GLY A 66 33.13 -14.60 -2.59
N VAL A 67 33.14 -13.68 -1.61
CA VAL A 67 32.30 -13.74 -0.42
C VAL A 67 30.96 -13.07 -0.70
N LEU A 68 29.87 -13.80 -0.47
CA LEU A 68 28.52 -13.25 -0.62
C LEU A 68 28.27 -12.13 0.41
N THR A 69 27.89 -10.96 -0.10
CA THR A 69 27.66 -9.74 0.67
C THR A 69 26.19 -9.37 0.63
N VAL A 70 25.54 -9.32 1.80
CA VAL A 70 24.15 -8.89 1.98
C VAL A 70 24.13 -7.40 2.28
N LYS A 71 23.45 -6.64 1.43
CA LYS A 71 23.18 -5.20 1.59
C LYS A 71 21.74 -4.98 2.01
N GLY A 72 21.48 -4.00 2.87
CA GLY A 72 20.13 -3.63 3.28
C GLY A 72 20.10 -3.11 4.71
N SER A 73 19.26 -2.12 4.98
CA SER A 73 19.22 -1.47 6.30
C SER A 73 18.84 -2.42 7.42
N THR A 74 17.86 -3.31 7.22
CA THR A 74 17.41 -4.23 8.28
C THR A 74 18.44 -5.32 8.60
N PRO A 75 19.02 -6.07 7.64
CA PRO A 75 20.06 -7.05 7.95
C PRO A 75 21.32 -6.42 8.58
N GLN A 76 21.72 -5.23 8.12
CA GLN A 76 22.88 -4.51 8.67
C GLN A 76 22.61 -4.06 10.11
N TRP A 77 21.44 -3.48 10.37
CA TRP A 77 21.05 -3.08 11.72
C TRP A 77 21.02 -4.26 12.70
N LEU A 78 20.54 -5.44 12.27
CA LEU A 78 20.58 -6.66 13.08
C LEU A 78 22.01 -7.09 13.41
N ALA A 79 22.92 -7.01 12.42
CA ALA A 79 24.32 -7.37 12.59
C ALA A 79 25.08 -6.40 13.51
N GLU A 80 24.65 -5.14 13.57
CA GLU A 80 25.23 -4.11 14.44
C GLU A 80 24.68 -4.15 15.87
N THR A 81 23.42 -4.55 16.05
CA THR A 81 22.72 -4.45 17.34
C THR A 81 22.78 -5.72 18.18
N LEU A 82 22.89 -6.90 17.57
CA LEU A 82 22.93 -8.18 18.27
C LEU A 82 24.37 -8.59 18.62
N ASP A 83 24.58 -9.06 19.85
CA ASP A 83 25.86 -9.66 20.27
C ASP A 83 25.94 -11.11 19.80
N LEU A 84 26.57 -11.35 18.66
CA LEU A 84 26.64 -12.67 18.03
C LEU A 84 27.66 -13.63 18.69
N THR A 85 28.30 -13.20 19.78
CA THR A 85 29.11 -14.09 20.64
C THR A 85 28.23 -14.90 21.60
N GLU A 86 27.03 -14.41 21.89
CA GLU A 86 26.03 -15.07 22.71
C GLU A 86 25.15 -15.98 21.81
N THR A 87 24.80 -17.16 22.31
CA THR A 87 24.21 -18.23 21.49
C THR A 87 22.75 -17.93 21.14
N GLU A 88 21.98 -17.37 22.07
CA GLU A 88 20.57 -16.98 21.87
C GLU A 88 20.44 -15.82 20.87
N ALA A 89 21.25 -14.78 21.01
CA ALA A 89 21.33 -13.64 20.10
C ALA A 89 21.79 -14.06 18.70
N ARG A 90 22.73 -15.00 18.61
CA ARG A 90 23.12 -15.61 17.33
C ARG A 90 21.96 -16.36 16.68
N ALA A 91 21.20 -17.16 17.44
CA ALA A 91 20.04 -17.86 16.93
C ALA A 91 18.94 -16.90 16.45
N GLU A 92 18.64 -15.87 17.26
CA GLU A 92 17.68 -14.81 16.91
C GLU A 92 18.10 -14.04 15.65
N PHE A 93 19.39 -13.79 15.47
CA PHE A 93 19.93 -13.17 14.26
C PHE A 93 19.59 -13.99 13.01
N PHE A 94 19.91 -15.30 13.02
CA PHE A 94 19.64 -16.17 11.88
C PHE A 94 18.13 -16.37 11.65
N ASP A 95 17.31 -16.49 12.70
CA ASP A 95 15.84 -16.56 12.56
C ASP A 95 15.28 -15.30 11.89
N ARG A 96 15.68 -14.11 12.34
CA ARG A 96 15.25 -12.85 11.73
C ARG A 96 15.70 -12.71 10.29
N LEU A 97 16.91 -13.14 9.95
CA LEU A 97 17.37 -13.19 8.55
C LEU A 97 16.53 -14.14 7.69
N SER A 98 16.14 -15.30 8.24
CA SER A 98 15.26 -16.26 7.57
C SER A 98 13.87 -15.67 7.31
N ARG A 99 13.28 -15.00 8.32
CA ARG A 99 11.99 -14.30 8.21
C ARG A 99 12.02 -13.12 7.22
N LEU A 100 13.15 -12.44 7.11
CA LEU A 100 13.38 -11.41 6.09
C LEU A 100 13.52 -12.00 4.67
N GLY A 101 13.79 -13.30 4.55
CA GLY A 101 13.99 -14.00 3.28
C GLY A 101 15.44 -14.04 2.80
N VAL A 102 16.39 -13.60 3.65
CA VAL A 102 17.83 -13.57 3.34
C VAL A 102 18.37 -14.99 3.20
N ALA A 103 17.99 -15.91 4.09
CA ALA A 103 18.42 -17.32 4.05
C ALA A 103 18.09 -17.98 2.70
N ARG A 104 16.84 -17.87 2.27
CA ARG A 104 16.39 -18.37 0.95
C ARG A 104 17.14 -17.72 -0.21
N ALA A 105 17.47 -16.43 -0.10
CA ALA A 105 18.20 -15.73 -1.14
C ALA A 105 19.68 -16.14 -1.22
N LEU A 106 20.36 -16.33 -0.07
CA LEU A 106 21.72 -16.86 0.01
C LEU A 106 21.79 -18.28 -0.56
N LYS A 107 20.84 -19.15 -0.18
CA LYS A 107 20.75 -20.51 -0.72
C LYS A 107 20.61 -20.54 -2.25
N ARG A 108 19.79 -19.64 -2.83
CA ARG A 108 19.67 -19.49 -4.29
C ARG A 108 20.95 -19.00 -4.97
N ARG A 109 21.81 -18.29 -4.24
CA ARG A 109 23.14 -17.87 -4.70
C ARG A 109 24.21 -18.94 -4.47
N GLY A 110 23.84 -20.09 -3.89
CA GLY A 110 24.74 -21.22 -3.68
C GLY A 110 25.46 -21.22 -2.34
N ALA A 111 25.10 -20.34 -1.40
CA ALA A 111 25.64 -20.38 -0.04
C ALA A 111 25.35 -21.73 0.63
N LYS A 112 26.37 -22.33 1.23
CA LYS A 112 26.32 -23.57 1.99
C LYS A 112 26.59 -23.29 3.47
N GLN A 113 26.17 -24.22 4.32
CA GLN A 113 26.48 -24.15 5.75
C GLN A 113 28.01 -24.10 5.93
N GLY A 114 28.46 -23.18 6.78
CA GLY A 114 29.88 -22.93 7.03
C GLY A 114 30.52 -21.90 6.11
N ASP A 115 29.89 -21.50 5.00
CA ASP A 115 30.43 -20.48 4.09
C ASP A 115 30.54 -19.13 4.80
N LEU A 116 31.54 -18.34 4.43
CA LEU A 116 31.66 -16.99 4.94
C LEU A 116 30.68 -16.08 4.19
N ILE A 117 29.91 -15.27 4.93
CA ILE A 117 29.09 -14.21 4.38
C ILE A 117 29.42 -12.87 5.04
N ARG A 118 29.09 -11.78 4.36
CA ARG A 118 29.30 -10.42 4.82
C ARG A 118 27.97 -9.68 4.95
N ILE A 119 27.72 -9.05 6.09
CA ILE A 119 26.53 -8.22 6.35
C ILE A 119 27.00 -6.92 6.98
N GLY A 120 26.98 -5.82 6.23
CA GLY A 120 27.63 -4.58 6.67
C GLY A 120 29.14 -4.80 6.88
N GLN A 121 29.64 -4.49 8.07
CA GLN A 121 31.04 -4.74 8.45
C GLN A 121 31.26 -6.13 9.05
N LEU A 122 30.19 -6.85 9.39
CA LEU A 122 30.27 -8.17 10.00
C LEU A 122 30.62 -9.23 8.94
N ARG A 123 31.60 -10.08 9.25
CA ARG A 123 31.88 -11.33 8.55
C ARG A 123 31.53 -12.50 9.46
N ILE A 124 30.62 -13.36 9.03
CA ILE A 124 30.12 -14.48 9.85
C ILE A 124 30.01 -15.74 9.01
N ARG A 125 30.25 -16.90 9.63
CA ARG A 125 29.96 -18.20 9.00
C ARG A 125 28.46 -18.41 8.94
N TRP A 126 27.97 -18.74 7.76
CA TRP A 126 26.58 -19.03 7.48
C TRP A 126 26.13 -20.29 8.19
N ASP A 127 25.02 -20.17 8.90
CA ASP A 127 24.38 -21.24 9.65
C ASP A 127 22.87 -21.12 9.37
N ASP A 128 22.33 -22.06 8.58
CA ASP A 128 20.91 -22.15 8.18
C ASP A 128 20.30 -23.42 8.76
#